data_AF-A0A450WK92-F1
#
_entry.id   AF-A0A450WK92-F1
#
_cell.length_a   1.000
_cell.length_b   1.000
_cell.length_c   1.000
_cell.angle_alpha   90.00
_cell.angle_beta   90.00
_cell.angle_gamma   90.00
#
_symmetry.space_group_name_H-M   'P 1'
#
loop_
_entity.id
_entity.type
_entity.pdbx_description
1 polymer ?
#
loop_
_entity_poly.entity_id
_entity_poly.type
_entity_poly.pdbx_seq_one_letter_code
_entity_poly.pdbx_strand_id
1 'polypeptide(L)' 'MATSRFKYQGPIDTGVTLSGEGREREIILLRGGAYDLPAKNAYVASLIAQGYLVPEAPAPKTNKGAA' A
#
# COMPACT_ATOMS: atom_id res chain seq x y z
N MET A 1 -3.10 -13.82 1.51
CA MET A 1 -2.78 -13.29 0.16
C MET A 1 -1.41 -12.60 0.17
N ALA A 2 -0.64 -12.59 -0.92
CA ALA A 2 0.64 -11.86 -0.97
C ALA A 2 0.39 -10.34 -1.01
N THR A 3 0.94 -9.60 -0.05
CA THR A 3 0.95 -8.13 -0.04
C THR A 3 2.25 -7.60 -0.64
N SER A 4 2.20 -6.42 -1.21
CA SER A 4 3.38 -5.71 -1.71
C SER A 4 3.38 -4.29 -1.14
N ARG A 5 4.57 -3.73 -0.97
CA ARG A 5 4.72 -2.40 -0.41
C ARG A 5 4.64 -1.36 -1.51
N PHE A 6 3.77 -0.37 -1.29
CA PHE A 6 3.55 0.71 -2.24
C PHE A 6 3.64 2.04 -1.52
N LYS A 7 4.27 3.01 -2.19
CA LYS A 7 4.22 4.41 -1.78
C LYS A 7 3.04 5.09 -2.47
N TYR A 8 2.19 5.73 -1.68
CA TYR A 8 1.09 6.51 -2.20
C TYR A 8 1.56 7.91 -2.58
N GLN A 9 1.31 8.29 -3.83
CA GLN A 9 1.75 9.56 -4.44
C GLN A 9 0.59 10.27 -5.13
N GLY A 10 -0.65 9.95 -4.76
CA GLY A 10 -1.84 10.61 -5.29
C GLY A 10 -1.88 12.11 -4.96
N PRO A 11 -2.72 12.89 -5.67
CA PRO A 11 -2.78 14.35 -5.50
C PRO A 11 -3.37 14.77 -4.14
N ILE A 12 -4.22 13.93 -3.54
CA ILE A 12 -4.90 14.16 -2.26
C ILE A 12 -4.81 12.93 -1.35
N ASP A 13 -4.96 13.14 -0.04
CA ASP A 13 -5.12 12.04 0.92
C ASP A 13 -6.50 11.37 0.70
N THR A 14 -6.58 10.05 0.82
CA THR A 14 -7.81 9.32 0.49
C THR A 14 -8.03 8.10 1.39
N GLY A 15 -9.29 7.85 1.76
CA GLY A 15 -9.71 6.63 2.46
C GLY A 15 -10.12 5.56 1.46
N VAL A 16 -9.60 4.35 1.63
CA VAL A 16 -9.85 3.23 0.73
C VAL A 16 -10.32 2.02 1.53
N THR A 17 -11.44 1.44 1.13
CA THR A 17 -11.93 0.18 1.71
C THR A 17 -11.41 -0.97 0.87
N LEU A 18 -10.52 -1.77 1.44
CA LEU A 18 -9.97 -2.95 0.79
C LEU A 18 -10.67 -4.19 1.32
N SER A 19 -11.37 -4.89 0.43
CA SER A 19 -11.91 -6.22 0.69
C SER A 19 -10.81 -7.26 0.44
N GLY A 20 -10.50 -8.08 1.45
CA GLY A 20 -9.51 -9.16 1.35
C GLY A 20 -9.73 -10.25 2.39
N GLU A 21 -9.61 -11.52 1.99
CA GLU A 21 -9.78 -12.70 2.89
C GLU A 21 -11.08 -12.68 3.72
N GLY A 22 -12.19 -12.22 3.12
CA GLY A 22 -13.49 -12.16 3.78
C GLY A 22 -13.63 -11.06 4.83
N ARG A 23 -12.69 -10.11 4.88
CA ARG A 23 -12.76 -8.93 5.75
C ARG A 23 -12.62 -7.65 4.93
N GLU A 24 -13.38 -6.65 5.30
CA GLU A 24 -13.18 -5.28 4.83
C GLU A 24 -12.27 -4.56 5.81
N ARG A 25 -11.30 -3.83 5.27
CA ARG A 25 -10.44 -2.93 6.05
C ARG A 25 -10.45 -1.57 5.39
N GLU A 26 -10.81 -0.57 6.17
CA GLU A 26 -10.62 0.83 5.78
C GLU A 26 -9.17 1.23 6.06
N ILE A 27 -8.51 1.79 5.04
CA ILE A 27 -7.13 2.27 5.12
C ILE A 27 -7.12 3.71 4.65
N ILE A 28 -6.48 4.60 5.41
CA ILE A 28 -6.25 5.98 4.99
C ILE A 28 -4.87 6.05 4.33
N LEU A 29 -4.86 6.35 3.03
CA LEU A 29 -3.67 6.60 2.24
C LEU A 29 -3.31 8.09 2.32
N LEU A 30 -2.22 8.37 3.02
CA LEU A 30 -1.63 9.70 3.15
C LEU A 30 -0.53 9.87 2.10
N ARG A 31 -0.45 11.06 1.51
CA ARG A 31 0.55 11.36 0.49
C ARG A 31 1.98 11.15 1.01
N GLY A 32 2.78 10.47 0.21
CA GLY A 32 4.14 10.07 0.56
C GLY A 32 4.22 8.89 1.52
N GLY A 33 3.09 8.43 2.07
CA GLY A 33 3.02 7.28 2.96
C GLY A 33 3.25 5.96 2.24
N ALA A 34 3.83 5.00 2.96
CA ALA A 34 4.11 3.66 2.47
C ALA A 34 3.19 2.63 3.14
N TYR A 35 2.56 1.79 2.33
CA TYR A 35 1.52 0.86 2.76
C TYR A 35 1.73 -0.52 2.16
N ASP A 36 1.47 -1.55 2.96
CA ASP A 36 1.46 -2.94 2.51
C ASP A 36 0.05 -3.29 2.00
N LEU A 37 -0.11 -3.32 0.68
CA LEU A 37 -1.41 -3.48 0.02
C LEU A 37 -1.45 -4.78 -0.80
N PRO A 38 -2.63 -5.43 -0.91
CA PRO A 38 -2.80 -6.60 -1.76
C PRO A 38 -2.78 -6.18 -3.24
N ALA A 39 -1.68 -6.45 -3.94
CA ALA A 39 -1.49 -6.06 -5.34
C ALA A 39 -2.57 -6.65 -6.30
N LYS A 40 -3.20 -7.76 -5.91
CA LYS A 40 -4.28 -8.40 -6.68
C LYS A 40 -5.67 -7.81 -6.42
N ASN A 41 -5.82 -6.85 -5.50
CA ASN A 41 -7.09 -6.19 -5.25
C ASN A 41 -7.40 -5.20 -6.39
N ALA A 42 -8.63 -5.22 -6.92
CA ALA A 42 -9.04 -4.41 -8.06
C ALA A 42 -8.86 -2.89 -7.83
N TYR A 43 -9.08 -2.43 -6.60
CA TYR A 43 -8.90 -1.03 -6.24
C TYR A 43 -7.41 -0.64 -6.23
N VAL A 44 -6.57 -1.49 -5.63
CA VAL A 44 -5.10 -1.32 -5.62
C VAL A 44 -4.57 -1.31 -7.06
N ALA A 45 -5.02 -2.23 -7.91
CA ALA A 45 -4.65 -2.28 -9.32
C ALA A 45 -5.03 -1.00 -10.07
N SER A 46 -6.21 -0.42 -9.77
CA SER A 46 -6.65 0.85 -10.36
C SER A 46 -5.75 2.02 -9.94
N LEU A 47 -5.37 2.09 -8.67
CA LEU A 47 -4.44 3.12 -8.19
C LEU A 47 -3.03 2.98 -8.79
N ILE A 48 -2.56 1.76 -9.02
CA ILE A 48 -1.29 1.51 -9.72
C ILE A 48 -1.39 1.96 -11.18
N ALA A 49 -2.48 1.63 -11.87
CA ALA A 49 -2.70 2.05 -13.27
C ALA A 49 -2.78 3.58 -13.43
N GLN A 50 -3.27 4.28 -12.41
CA GLN A 50 -3.27 5.75 -12.36
C GLN A 50 -1.91 6.36 -11.97
N GLY A 51 -0.93 5.53 -11.57
CA GLY A 51 0.38 5.99 -11.09
C GLY A 51 0.37 6.53 -9.67
N TYR A 52 -0.72 6.36 -8.92
CA TYR A 52 -0.85 6.85 -7.54
C TYR A 52 -0.24 5.91 -6.52
N LEU A 53 -0.09 4.62 -6.85
CA LEU A 53 0.69 3.67 -6.06
C LEU A 53 1.92 3.26 -6.85
N VAL A 54 3.09 3.52 -6.28
CA VAL A 54 4.37 3.14 -6.87
C VAL A 54 4.99 2.04 -6.02
N PRO A 55 5.48 0.94 -6.62
CA PRO A 55 6.17 -0.12 -5.88
C PRO A 55 7.32 0.50 -5.10
N GLU A 56 7.27 0.37 -3.78
CA GLU A 56 8.40 0.68 -2.93
C GLU A 56 9.13 -0.65 -2.72
N ALA A 57 10.41 -0.71 -3.11
CA ALA A 57 11.23 -1.88 -2.80
C ALA A 57 11.06 -2.17 -1.29
N PRO A 58 10.83 -3.43 -0.88
CA PRO A 58 10.66 -3.75 0.52
C PRO A 58 11.83 -3.14 1.27
N ALA A 59 11.55 -2.19 2.17
CA ALA A 59 12.59 -1.56 2.95
C ALA A 59 13.42 -2.69 3.55
N PRO A 60 14.76 -2.70 3.38
CA PRO A 60 15.57 -3.70 4.06
C PRO A 60 15.19 -3.62 5.52
N LYS A 61 14.67 -4.71 6.08
CA LYS A 61 14.39 -4.83 7.51
C LYS A 61 15.72 -4.51 8.18
N THR A 62 15.89 -3.29 8.67
CA THR A 62 17.02 -2.98 9.53
C THR A 62 16.72 -3.76 10.80
N ASN A 63 17.27 -4.97 10.90
CA ASN A 63 17.46 -5.62 12.17
C ASN A 63 18.34 -4.64 12.96
N LYS A 64 17.72 -3.82 13.80
CA LYS A 64 18.45 -3.04 14.80
C LYS A 64 18.83 -4.01 15.93
N GLY A 65 19.70 -4.95 15.60
CA GLY A 65 20.55 -5.67 16.54
C GLY A 65 21.93 -5.03 16.46
N ALA A 66 22.22 -4.12 17.38
CA ALA A 66 23.50 -3.54 17.76
C ALA A 66 23.15 -2.29 18.60
N ALA A 67 23.56 -2.12 19.84
CA ALA A 67 24.51 -2.81 20.70
C ALA A 67 24.09 -2.60 22.16
#